data_AF-A0A0Z8V0G9-F1
#
_entry.id   AF-A0A0Z8V0G9-F1
#
_cell.length_a   1.000
_cell.length_b   1.000
_cell.length_c   1.000
_cell.angle_alpha   90.00
_cell.angle_beta   90.00
_cell.angle_gamma   90.00
#
_symmetry.space_group_name_H-M   'P 1'
#
loop_
_entity.id
_entity.type
_entity.pdbx_description
1 polymer ?
#
loop_
_entity_poly.entity_id
_entity_poly.type
_entity_poly.pdbx_seq_one_letter_code
_entity_poly.pdbx_strand_id
1 'polypeptide(L)'
;MRQLDLRKSVVAIDAMGTQTDIADVIIRGKGDYCLAVKGNQGNLHEDIDLYFSDAKLLSKLTEKGCHYQNIEKARSQIEVRDYWVSHDVKWLSQRHPKWKKLRGIGMTKNTIDKDGVITEEVRYFILSFKGDVQTFSQVVRGHWSVESLHWLLDVVYREDKNQTLDKLAAFNLNAIRKVCLHLLQNMTFPKEQLSYRRKQRYISVHLEDYLPQLFGHRG
;
A
#
# COMPACT_ATOMS: atom_id res chain seq x y z
N MET A 1 -9.56 12.44 -14.79
CA MET A 1 -9.48 12.64 -13.32
C MET A 1 -10.46 13.70 -12.76
N ARG A 2 -11.58 14.07 -13.44
CA ARG A 2 -12.55 15.08 -12.93
C ARG A 2 -13.70 14.51 -12.09
N GLN A 3 -13.69 13.23 -11.72
CA GLN A 3 -14.85 12.51 -11.15
C GLN A 3 -14.66 11.95 -9.73
N LEU A 4 -13.46 12.01 -9.14
CA LEU A 4 -13.27 11.58 -7.75
C LEU A 4 -13.40 12.78 -6.81
N ASP A 5 -14.28 12.67 -5.81
CA ASP A 5 -14.27 13.58 -4.66
C ASP A 5 -13.13 13.16 -3.71
N LEU A 6 -12.09 14.00 -3.63
CA LEU A 6 -10.91 13.75 -2.81
C LEU A 6 -11.00 14.42 -1.43
N ARG A 7 -12.11 15.10 -1.11
CA ARG A 7 -12.27 15.81 0.15
C ARG A 7 -12.19 14.83 1.32
N LYS A 8 -11.35 15.15 2.32
CA LYS A 8 -11.10 14.33 3.52
C LYS A 8 -10.51 12.94 3.21
N SER A 9 -9.90 12.77 2.04
CA SER A 9 -9.22 11.53 1.66
C SER A 9 -7.71 11.74 1.57
N VAL A 10 -6.95 10.70 1.94
CA VAL A 10 -5.52 10.62 1.70
C VAL A 10 -5.27 9.68 0.53
N VAL A 11 -4.65 10.19 -0.53
CA VAL A 11 -4.29 9.44 -1.72
C VAL A 11 -2.87 8.91 -1.53
N ALA A 12 -2.73 7.59 -1.45
CA ALA A 12 -1.44 6.93 -1.42
C ALA A 12 -1.05 6.43 -2.82
N ILE A 13 0.17 6.73 -3.26
CA ILE A 13 0.66 6.35 -4.59
C ILE A 13 2.08 5.82 -4.46
N ASP A 14 2.39 4.87 -5.34
CA ASP A 14 3.69 4.26 -5.46
C ASP A 14 4.73 5.26 -6.00
N ALA A 15 5.98 4.81 -6.08
CA ALA A 15 7.07 5.66 -6.53
C ALA A 15 7.02 5.98 -8.03
N MET A 16 6.37 5.17 -8.86
CA MET A 16 6.19 5.49 -10.28
C MET A 16 5.20 6.64 -10.48
N GLY A 17 4.13 6.70 -9.68
CA GLY A 17 3.14 7.77 -9.71
C GLY A 17 3.48 8.99 -8.84
N THR A 18 4.64 9.00 -8.20
CA THR A 18 5.10 10.15 -7.40
C THR A 18 5.56 11.26 -8.33
N GLN A 19 4.63 12.11 -8.77
CA GLN A 19 4.92 13.21 -9.69
C GLN A 19 4.33 14.51 -9.13
N THR A 20 5.02 15.63 -9.34
CA THR A 20 4.58 16.94 -8.86
C THR A 20 3.21 17.32 -9.43
N ASP A 21 2.93 16.95 -10.67
CA ASP A 21 1.65 17.22 -11.33
C ASP A 21 0.49 16.43 -10.69
N ILE A 22 0.76 15.20 -10.25
CA ILE A 22 -0.22 14.36 -9.56
C ILE A 22 -0.49 14.92 -8.16
N ALA A 23 0.56 15.30 -7.42
CA ALA A 23 0.42 15.99 -6.14
C ALA A 23 -0.44 17.26 -6.30
N ASP A 24 -0.19 18.05 -7.34
CA ASP A 24 -0.96 19.26 -7.67
C ASP A 24 -2.43 18.98 -7.97
N VAL A 25 -2.74 17.89 -8.66
CA VAL A 25 -4.13 17.47 -8.90
C VAL A 25 -4.82 17.11 -7.58
N ILE A 26 -4.16 16.34 -6.71
CA ILE A 26 -4.71 15.92 -5.41
C ILE A 26 -5.02 17.13 -4.53
N ILE A 27 -4.06 18.05 -4.42
CA ILE A 27 -4.23 19.27 -3.62
C ILE A 27 -5.34 20.17 -4.19
N ARG A 28 -5.43 20.33 -5.52
CA ARG A 28 -6.55 21.06 -6.16
C ARG A 28 -7.91 20.41 -5.90
N GLY A 29 -7.94 19.08 -5.83
CA GLY A 29 -9.12 18.30 -5.44
C GLY A 29 -9.46 18.38 -3.94
N LYS A 30 -8.71 19.16 -3.15
CA LYS A 30 -8.83 19.28 -1.68
C LYS A 30 -8.60 17.96 -0.93
N GLY A 31 -7.85 17.04 -1.53
CA GLY A 31 -7.34 15.85 -0.86
C GLY A 31 -5.97 16.09 -0.25
N ASP A 32 -5.51 15.07 0.48
CA ASP A 32 -4.15 14.96 0.96
C ASP A 32 -3.44 13.79 0.28
N TYR A 33 -2.11 13.77 0.27
CA TYR A 33 -1.32 12.72 -0.36
C TYR A 33 -0.30 12.11 0.61
N CYS A 34 0.04 10.85 0.34
CA CYS A 34 1.18 10.12 0.87
C CYS A 34 1.89 9.42 -0.29
N LEU A 35 3.01 9.96 -0.75
CA LEU A 35 3.67 9.50 -1.98
C LEU A 35 4.99 8.82 -1.64
N ALA A 36 5.21 7.62 -2.17
CA ALA A 36 6.46 6.88 -1.98
C ALA A 36 7.61 7.49 -2.80
N VAL A 37 8.73 7.80 -2.18
CA VAL A 37 9.89 8.38 -2.84
C VAL A 37 10.90 7.27 -3.15
N LYS A 38 11.40 7.23 -4.40
CA LYS A 38 12.54 6.40 -4.83
C LYS A 38 13.61 7.28 -5.49
N GLY A 39 14.78 6.70 -5.74
CA GLY A 39 15.93 7.39 -6.34
C GLY A 39 15.68 8.04 -7.70
N ASN A 40 14.60 7.71 -8.40
CA ASN A 40 14.19 8.40 -9.63
C ASN A 40 13.66 9.82 -9.41
N GLN A 41 13.42 10.25 -8.16
CA GLN A 41 12.98 11.61 -7.80
C GLN A 41 14.14 12.61 -7.59
N GLY A 42 15.32 12.29 -8.14
CA GLY A 42 16.54 13.08 -7.97
C GLY A 42 16.93 13.21 -6.49
N ASN A 43 17.39 14.40 -6.11
CA ASN A 43 17.93 14.66 -4.77
C ASN A 43 16.89 14.58 -3.64
N LEU A 44 15.58 14.51 -3.95
CA LEU A 44 14.54 14.41 -2.92
C LEU A 44 14.73 13.14 -2.08
N HIS A 45 15.04 12.02 -2.73
CA HIS A 45 15.27 10.76 -2.03
C HIS A 45 16.51 10.86 -1.13
N GLU A 46 17.62 11.36 -1.68
CA GLU A 46 18.89 11.50 -0.95
C GLU A 46 18.76 12.44 0.24
N ASP A 47 18.04 13.55 0.10
CA ASP A 47 17.83 14.51 1.18
C ASP A 47 17.02 13.87 2.33
N ILE A 48 16.00 13.06 2.01
CA ILE A 48 15.18 12.36 3.02
C ILE A 48 15.95 11.21 3.67
N ASP A 49 16.70 10.45 2.88
CA ASP A 49 17.59 9.39 3.35
C ASP A 49 18.63 9.93 4.33
N LEU A 50 19.32 11.01 3.96
CA LEU A 50 20.27 11.69 4.82
C LEU A 50 19.61 12.17 6.13
N TYR A 51 18.41 12.74 6.05
CA TYR A 51 17.66 13.19 7.22
C TYR A 51 17.37 12.04 8.20
N PHE A 52 16.86 10.90 7.71
CA PHE A 52 16.55 9.75 8.56
C PHE A 52 17.76 8.90 8.96
N SER A 53 18.91 9.07 8.31
CA SER A 53 20.14 8.37 8.68
C SER A 53 20.72 8.79 10.05
N ASP A 54 20.32 9.95 10.59
CA ASP A 54 20.74 10.41 11.92
C ASP A 54 20.04 9.61 13.04
N ALA A 55 20.80 8.74 13.71
CA ALA A 55 20.32 7.97 14.85
C ALA A 55 19.78 8.84 16.00
N LYS A 56 20.34 10.03 16.22
CA LYS A 56 19.84 10.96 17.25
C LYS A 56 18.47 11.50 16.89
N LEU A 57 18.23 11.75 15.61
CA LEU A 57 16.92 12.15 15.12
C LEU A 57 15.90 11.04 15.37
N LEU A 58 16.22 9.79 15.02
CA LEU A 58 15.31 8.66 15.21
C LEU A 58 14.93 8.49 16.68
N SER A 59 15.91 8.52 17.60
CA SER A 59 15.64 8.46 19.04
C SER A 59 14.73 9.59 19.50
N LYS A 60 14.98 10.83 19.04
CA LYS A 60 14.15 11.99 19.36
C LYS A 60 12.73 11.87 18.81
N LEU A 61 12.55 11.27 17.64
CA LEU A 61 11.21 11.02 17.07
C LEU A 61 10.48 9.95 17.89
N THR A 62 11.18 8.91 18.33
CA THR A 62 10.61 7.87 19.21
C THR A 62 10.16 8.45 20.55
N GLU A 63 11.00 9.26 21.21
CA GLU A 63 10.65 9.94 22.47
C GLU A 63 9.43 10.87 22.33
N LYS A 64 9.22 11.45 21.14
CA LYS A 64 8.09 12.32 20.83
C LYS A 64 6.82 11.57 20.41
N GLY A 65 6.82 10.24 20.43
CA GLY A 65 5.68 9.43 19.97
C GLY A 65 5.45 9.48 18.46
N CYS A 66 6.49 9.83 17.69
CA CYS A 66 6.47 9.83 16.21
C CYS A 66 7.05 8.54 15.62
N HIS A 67 7.13 7.48 16.43
CA HIS A 67 7.52 6.11 16.05
C HIS A 67 6.41 5.13 16.37
N TYR A 68 6.21 4.15 15.50
CA TYR A 68 5.31 3.04 15.71
C TYR A 68 5.95 1.76 15.19
N GLN A 69 5.79 0.66 15.92
CA GLN A 69 6.32 -0.64 15.54
C GLN A 69 5.20 -1.68 15.52
N ASN A 70 5.25 -2.57 14.53
CA ASN A 70 4.40 -3.73 14.43
C ASN A 70 5.26 -4.98 14.20
N ILE A 71 5.02 -6.04 14.96
CA ILE A 71 5.74 -7.30 14.88
C ILE A 71 4.74 -8.40 14.51
N GLU A 72 4.97 -9.06 13.38
CA GLU A 72 4.21 -10.23 12.93
C GLU A 72 5.12 -11.45 12.96
N LYS A 73 4.71 -12.48 13.71
CA LYS A 73 5.40 -13.77 13.76
C LYS A 73 4.62 -14.81 12.98
N ALA A 74 5.25 -15.37 11.96
CA ALA A 74 4.82 -16.58 11.27
C ALA A 74 5.71 -17.77 11.67
N ARG A 75 5.42 -18.98 11.15
CA ARG A 75 6.06 -20.23 11.58
C ARG A 75 7.60 -20.19 11.60
N SER A 76 8.22 -19.63 10.57
CA SER A 76 9.68 -19.55 10.42
C SER A 76 10.16 -18.15 10.02
N GLN A 77 9.28 -17.15 10.16
CA GLN A 77 9.55 -15.79 9.72
C GLN A 77 9.07 -14.80 10.78
N ILE A 78 9.95 -13.89 11.18
CA ILE A 78 9.59 -12.73 12.02
C ILE A 78 9.70 -11.50 11.12
N GLU A 79 8.62 -10.75 11.02
CA GLU A 79 8.58 -9.50 10.28
C GLU A 79 8.34 -8.35 11.26
N VAL A 80 9.32 -7.45 11.34
CA VAL A 80 9.26 -6.24 12.16
C VAL A 80 9.12 -5.05 11.22
N ARG A 81 8.05 -4.29 11.39
CA ARG A 81 7.77 -3.08 10.62
C ARG A 81 7.80 -1.87 11.52
N ASP A 82 8.79 -1.03 11.32
CA ASP A 82 8.92 0.25 12.00
C ASP A 82 8.50 1.40 11.09
N TYR A 83 7.86 2.40 11.69
CA TYR A 83 7.35 3.60 11.04
C TYR A 83 7.85 4.82 11.80
N TRP A 84 8.41 5.80 11.10
CA TRP A 84 8.75 7.11 11.64
C TRP A 84 8.12 8.21 10.80
N VAL A 85 7.67 9.27 11.45
CA VAL A 85 7.16 10.47 10.78
C VAL A 85 7.83 11.71 11.35
N SER A 86 8.18 12.65 10.49
CA SER A 86 8.66 13.96 10.89
C SER A 86 7.91 15.07 10.16
N HIS A 87 7.48 16.09 10.92
CA HIS A 87 6.82 17.28 10.40
C HIS A 87 7.75 18.49 10.31
N ASP A 88 9.02 18.33 10.68
CA ASP A 88 10.04 19.36 10.55
C ASP A 88 10.68 19.34 9.16
N VAL A 89 9.91 19.82 8.19
CA VAL A 89 10.23 19.72 6.75
C VAL A 89 10.34 21.07 6.06
N LYS A 90 10.51 22.17 6.82
CA LYS A 90 10.65 23.52 6.25
C LYS A 90 11.85 23.59 5.31
N TRP A 91 12.98 23.02 5.72
CA TRP A 91 14.21 22.95 4.93
C TRP A 91 13.98 22.19 3.60
N LEU A 92 13.27 21.06 3.67
CA LEU A 92 12.99 20.22 2.50
C LEU A 92 12.04 20.93 1.53
N SER A 93 11.02 21.60 2.07
CA SER A 93 10.05 22.38 1.27
C SER A 93 10.69 23.57 0.57
N GLN A 94 11.69 24.21 1.19
CA GLN A 94 12.45 25.30 0.58
C GLN A 94 13.36 24.80 -0.55
N ARG A 95 13.98 23.62 -0.36
CA ARG A 95 14.87 23.00 -1.35
C ARG A 95 14.10 22.40 -2.54
N HIS A 96 12.89 21.88 -2.28
CA HIS A 96 12.03 21.29 -3.30
C HIS A 96 10.66 22.00 -3.39
N PRO A 97 10.63 23.27 -3.83
CA PRO A 97 9.41 24.09 -3.82
C PRO A 97 8.31 23.60 -4.77
N LYS A 98 8.64 22.67 -5.67
CA LYS A 98 7.69 22.06 -6.61
C LYS A 98 6.66 21.16 -5.91
N TRP A 99 6.97 20.63 -4.72
CA TRP A 99 6.04 19.79 -3.95
C TRP A 99 5.08 20.65 -3.12
N LYS A 100 3.90 20.92 -3.68
CA LYS A 100 2.91 21.76 -3.00
C LYS A 100 2.38 21.11 -1.74
N LYS A 101 2.26 21.93 -0.69
CA LYS A 101 1.73 21.53 0.63
C LYS A 101 2.55 20.38 1.26
N LEU A 102 3.85 20.25 0.98
CA LEU A 102 4.73 19.34 1.72
C LEU A 102 4.73 19.70 3.22
N ARG A 103 4.18 18.82 4.06
CA ARG A 103 3.99 19.07 5.51
C ARG A 103 4.66 18.04 6.41
N GLY A 104 5.06 16.90 5.86
CA GLY A 104 5.82 15.89 6.57
C GLY A 104 6.54 14.94 5.64
N ILE A 105 7.44 14.15 6.23
CA ILE A 105 8.13 13.03 5.61
C ILE A 105 8.01 11.82 6.52
N GLY A 106 7.95 10.64 5.91
CA GLY A 106 7.85 9.37 6.60
C GLY A 106 8.92 8.39 6.15
N MET A 107 9.32 7.51 7.06
CA MET A 107 10.18 6.37 6.77
C MET A 107 9.49 5.11 7.26
N THR A 108 9.55 4.06 6.46
CA THR A 108 9.25 2.70 6.90
C THR A 108 10.48 1.83 6.78
N LYS A 109 10.78 1.08 7.84
CA LYS A 109 11.81 0.04 7.83
C LYS A 109 11.13 -1.30 8.04
N ASN A 110 11.28 -2.21 7.10
CA ASN A 110 10.79 -3.57 7.20
C ASN A 110 12.00 -4.51 7.38
N THR A 111 12.06 -5.20 8.50
CA THR A 111 13.09 -6.19 8.80
C THR A 111 12.44 -7.57 8.84
N ILE A 112 12.83 -8.43 7.91
CA ILE A 112 12.38 -9.82 7.82
C ILE A 112 13.54 -10.73 8.22
N ASP A 113 13.35 -11.47 9.31
CA ASP A 113 14.20 -12.61 9.67
C ASP A 113 13.52 -13.89 9.19
N LYS A 114 14.17 -14.58 8.25
CA LYS A 114 13.74 -15.89 7.76
C LYS A 114 14.87 -16.88 7.93
N ASP A 115 14.71 -17.81 8.87
CA ASP A 115 15.67 -18.87 9.17
C ASP A 115 17.11 -18.33 9.42
N GLY A 116 17.24 -17.17 10.06
CA GLY A 116 18.51 -16.53 10.38
C GLY A 116 19.06 -15.61 9.28
N VAL A 117 18.39 -15.53 8.13
CA VAL A 117 18.71 -14.55 7.08
C VAL A 117 17.89 -13.29 7.33
N ILE A 118 18.56 -12.23 7.76
CA ILE A 118 17.95 -10.92 7.98
C ILE A 118 17.99 -10.13 6.68
N THR A 119 16.82 -9.68 6.24
CA THR A 119 16.67 -8.74 5.12
C THR A 119 16.01 -7.47 5.62
N GLU A 120 16.56 -6.33 5.22
CA GLU A 120 16.03 -5.02 5.59
C GLU A 120 15.65 -4.25 4.33
N GLU A 121 14.46 -3.65 4.35
CA GLU A 121 13.99 -2.76 3.30
C GLU A 121 13.53 -1.43 3.90
N VAL A 122 14.12 -0.34 3.43
CA VAL A 122 13.77 1.02 3.83
C VAL A 122 13.04 1.71 2.69
N ARG A 123 11.94 2.40 3.01
CA ARG A 123 11.17 3.18 2.05
C ARG A 123 10.82 4.54 2.63
N TYR A 124 10.89 5.56 1.79
CA TYR A 124 10.64 6.95 2.16
C TYR A 124 9.35 7.49 1.57
N PHE A 125 8.74 8.45 2.25
CA PHE A 125 7.46 9.03 1.86
C PHE A 125 7.44 10.54 2.08
N ILE A 126 6.71 11.24 1.23
CA ILE A 126 6.33 12.65 1.44
C ILE A 126 4.83 12.76 1.73
N LEU A 127 4.48 13.65 2.65
CA LEU A 127 3.12 13.81 3.18
C LEU A 127 2.65 15.25 3.01
N SER A 128 1.38 15.43 2.64
CA SER A 128 0.76 16.78 2.58
C SER A 128 -0.01 17.19 3.84
N PHE A 129 -0.08 16.29 4.81
CA PHE A 129 -0.85 16.42 6.04
C PHE A 129 0.04 16.22 7.27
N LYS A 130 -0.44 16.69 8.43
CA LYS A 130 0.23 16.51 9.72
C LYS A 130 -0.50 15.46 10.54
N GLY A 131 -0.39 14.20 10.11
CA GLY A 131 -0.94 13.06 10.83
C GLY A 131 0.01 12.55 11.91
N ASP A 132 -0.52 11.77 12.84
CA ASP A 132 0.32 10.97 13.73
C ASP A 132 0.95 9.79 12.96
N VAL A 133 1.90 9.12 13.60
CA VAL A 133 2.62 7.97 13.02
C VAL A 133 1.68 6.79 12.74
N GLN A 134 0.57 6.65 13.48
CA GLN A 134 -0.40 5.60 13.28
C GLN A 134 -1.28 5.83 12.05
N THR A 135 -1.71 7.07 11.78
CA THR A 135 -2.38 7.41 10.53
C THR A 135 -1.45 7.16 9.35
N PHE A 136 -0.17 7.54 9.46
CA PHE A 136 0.82 7.25 8.44
C PHE A 136 0.98 5.74 8.20
N SER A 137 1.13 4.94 9.25
CA SER A 137 1.28 3.48 9.11
C SER A 137 0.06 2.85 8.45
N GLN A 138 -1.16 3.30 8.79
CA GLN A 138 -2.40 2.85 8.14
C GLN A 138 -2.45 3.20 6.66
N VAL A 139 -2.09 4.43 6.28
CA VAL A 139 -2.06 4.86 4.87
C VAL A 139 -1.06 4.03 4.07
N VAL A 140 0.14 3.83 4.61
CA VAL A 140 1.17 3.01 3.96
C VAL A 140 0.72 1.55 3.86
N ARG A 141 0.14 0.98 4.91
CA ARG A 141 -0.43 -0.39 4.89
C ARG A 141 -1.55 -0.54 3.87
N GLY A 142 -2.43 0.45 3.77
CA GLY A 142 -3.49 0.49 2.77
C GLY A 142 -2.95 0.56 1.34
N HIS A 143 -1.80 1.20 1.13
CA HIS A 143 -1.14 1.17 -0.18
C HIS A 143 -0.63 -0.23 -0.52
N TRP A 144 0.06 -0.92 0.41
CA TRP A 144 0.56 -2.28 0.19
C TRP A 144 -0.53 -3.33 -0.02
N SER A 145 -1.73 -3.12 0.54
CA SER A 145 -2.84 -4.04 0.29
C SER A 145 -3.30 -4.03 -1.17
N VAL A 146 -3.13 -2.90 -1.87
CA VAL A 146 -3.38 -2.80 -3.32
C VAL A 146 -2.35 -3.59 -4.11
N GLU A 147 -1.06 -3.50 -3.77
CA GLU A 147 -0.04 -4.34 -4.41
C GLU A 147 -0.23 -5.83 -4.12
N SER A 148 -0.64 -6.16 -2.88
CA SER A 148 -0.96 -7.54 -2.50
C SER A 148 -2.12 -8.10 -3.33
N LEU A 149 -3.10 -7.26 -3.70
CA LEU A 149 -4.19 -7.62 -4.61
C LEU A 149 -3.66 -7.94 -6.00
N HIS A 150 -2.73 -7.14 -6.54
CA HIS A 150 -2.10 -7.39 -7.84
C HIS A 150 -1.37 -8.74 -7.84
N TRP A 151 -0.50 -8.98 -6.86
CA TRP A 151 0.17 -10.28 -6.72
C TRP A 151 -0.82 -11.44 -6.65
N LEU A 152 -1.92 -11.26 -5.92
CA LEU A 152 -2.94 -12.28 -5.78
C LEU A 152 -3.68 -12.54 -7.11
N LEU A 153 -3.97 -11.49 -7.88
CA LEU A 153 -4.53 -11.62 -9.24
C LEU A 153 -3.57 -12.40 -10.14
N ASP A 154 -2.26 -12.15 -10.07
CA ASP A 154 -1.26 -12.89 -10.86
C ASP A 154 -1.16 -14.36 -10.45
N VAL A 155 -1.11 -14.65 -9.15
CA VAL A 155 -0.98 -16.03 -8.67
C VAL A 155 -2.25 -16.85 -8.93
N VAL A 156 -3.42 -16.24 -8.76
CA VAL A 156 -4.72 -16.93 -8.89
C VAL A 156 -5.17 -17.00 -10.34
N TYR A 157 -5.13 -15.88 -11.06
CA TYR A 157 -5.68 -15.75 -12.42
C TYR A 157 -4.63 -15.66 -13.52
N ARG A 158 -3.33 -15.67 -13.20
CA ARG A 158 -2.23 -15.54 -14.16
C ARG A 158 -2.40 -14.28 -15.02
N GLU A 159 -2.76 -13.18 -14.37
CA GLU A 159 -3.09 -11.93 -15.05
C GLU A 159 -1.95 -11.43 -15.92
N ASP A 160 -0.70 -11.48 -15.46
CA ASP A 160 0.51 -11.21 -16.26
C ASP A 160 0.63 -12.02 -17.56
N LYS A 161 0.05 -13.23 -17.60
CA LYS A 161 0.10 -14.10 -18.79
C LYS A 161 -1.09 -13.90 -19.72
N ASN A 162 -1.96 -12.93 -19.45
CA ASN A 162 -3.11 -12.65 -20.29
C ASN A 162 -2.65 -12.04 -21.63
N GLN A 163 -2.94 -12.72 -22.73
CA GLN A 163 -2.59 -12.28 -24.09
C GLN A 163 -3.76 -11.62 -24.83
N THR A 164 -4.81 -11.20 -24.11
CA THR A 164 -5.97 -10.53 -24.72
C THR A 164 -5.51 -9.21 -25.35
N LEU A 165 -5.56 -9.13 -26.69
CA LEU A 165 -5.13 -7.95 -27.45
C LEU A 165 -6.17 -6.81 -27.43
N ASP A 166 -7.44 -7.16 -27.29
CA ASP A 166 -8.52 -6.17 -27.22
C ASP A 166 -8.55 -5.47 -25.84
N LYS A 167 -8.45 -4.14 -25.86
CA LYS A 167 -8.35 -3.33 -24.65
C LYS A 167 -9.63 -3.36 -23.80
N LEU A 168 -10.81 -3.42 -24.43
CA LEU A 168 -12.09 -3.44 -23.72
C LEU A 168 -12.31 -4.80 -23.07
N ALA A 169 -12.00 -5.89 -23.78
CA ALA A 169 -12.05 -7.24 -23.24
C ALA A 169 -11.06 -7.42 -22.09
N ALA A 170 -9.82 -6.92 -22.22
CA ALA A 170 -8.83 -6.96 -21.15
C ALA A 170 -9.30 -6.20 -19.89
N PHE A 171 -9.88 -5.00 -20.06
CA PHE A 171 -10.44 -4.22 -18.96
C PHE A 171 -11.61 -4.94 -18.27
N ASN A 172 -12.58 -5.42 -19.04
CA ASN A 172 -13.73 -6.14 -18.51
C ASN A 172 -13.30 -7.41 -17.76
N LEU A 173 -12.33 -8.14 -18.29
CA LEU A 173 -11.79 -9.33 -17.65
C LEU A 173 -11.09 -9.01 -16.33
N ASN A 174 -10.31 -7.92 -16.26
CA ASN A 174 -9.70 -7.46 -15.01
C ASN A 174 -10.76 -7.11 -13.96
N ALA A 175 -11.82 -6.41 -14.36
CA ALA A 175 -12.93 -6.06 -13.48
C ALA A 175 -13.61 -7.32 -12.91
N ILE A 176 -13.94 -8.30 -13.77
CA ILE A 176 -14.54 -9.57 -13.35
C ILE A 176 -13.62 -10.32 -12.38
N ARG A 177 -12.32 -10.42 -12.69
CA ARG A 177 -11.35 -11.11 -11.82
C ARG A 177 -11.26 -10.49 -10.43
N LYS A 178 -11.29 -9.16 -10.34
CA LYS A 178 -11.32 -8.43 -9.06
C LYS A 178 -12.59 -8.74 -8.26
N VAL A 179 -13.75 -8.77 -8.91
CA VAL A 179 -15.01 -9.19 -8.26
C VAL A 179 -14.92 -10.63 -7.76
N CYS A 180 -14.48 -11.57 -8.61
CA CYS A 180 -14.32 -12.96 -8.21
C CYS A 180 -13.34 -13.13 -7.04
N LEU A 181 -12.23 -12.37 -7.03
CA LEU A 181 -11.26 -12.43 -5.95
C LEU A 181 -11.82 -11.90 -4.63
N HIS A 182 -12.55 -10.79 -4.68
CA HIS A 182 -13.27 -10.26 -3.53
C HIS A 182 -14.26 -11.28 -2.97
N LEU A 183 -15.01 -11.99 -3.81
CA LEU A 183 -15.90 -13.07 -3.37
C LEU A 183 -15.11 -14.19 -2.68
N LEU A 184 -14.01 -14.66 -3.27
CA LEU A 184 -13.18 -15.71 -2.66
C LEU A 184 -12.58 -15.32 -1.29
N GLN A 185 -12.37 -14.02 -1.05
CA GLN A 185 -11.89 -13.50 0.23
C GLN A 185 -12.98 -13.49 1.31
N ASN A 186 -14.24 -13.27 0.93
CA ASN A 186 -15.36 -13.09 1.87
C ASN A 186 -16.22 -14.36 2.04
N MET A 187 -16.14 -15.33 1.14
CA MET A 187 -16.88 -16.59 1.23
C MET A 187 -16.30 -17.52 2.30
N THR A 188 -17.18 -18.29 2.95
CA THR A 188 -16.82 -19.28 3.98
C THR A 188 -16.59 -20.65 3.34
N PHE A 189 -15.56 -21.35 3.79
CA PHE A 189 -15.19 -22.66 3.27
C PHE A 189 -15.05 -23.69 4.40
N PRO A 190 -15.23 -25.01 4.12
CA PRO A 190 -15.20 -26.05 5.15
C PRO A 190 -13.87 -26.20 5.89
N LYS A 191 -12.77 -25.75 5.28
CA LYS A 191 -11.43 -25.78 5.88
C LYS A 191 -10.87 -24.38 5.99
N GLU A 192 -10.34 -24.06 7.16
CA GLU A 192 -9.55 -22.86 7.37
C GLU A 192 -8.25 -22.92 6.56
N GLN A 193 -7.80 -21.78 6.06
CA GLN A 193 -6.52 -21.62 5.36
C GLN A 193 -6.39 -22.41 4.02
N LEU A 194 -7.49 -22.56 3.27
CA LEU A 194 -7.41 -23.04 1.89
C LEU A 194 -6.75 -22.01 0.98
N SER A 195 -5.82 -22.47 0.13
CA SER A 195 -5.28 -21.64 -0.94
C SER A 195 -6.39 -21.21 -1.91
N TYR A 196 -6.26 -20.03 -2.50
CA TYR A 196 -7.26 -19.48 -3.41
C TYR A 196 -7.59 -20.39 -4.60
N ARG A 197 -6.59 -21.12 -5.14
CA ARG A 197 -6.82 -22.12 -6.19
C ARG A 197 -7.67 -23.30 -5.71
N ARG A 198 -7.50 -23.72 -4.45
CA ARG A 198 -8.35 -24.77 -3.84
C ARG A 198 -9.76 -24.26 -3.59
N LYS A 199 -9.92 -23.00 -3.14
CA LYS A 199 -11.23 -22.36 -2.99
C LYS A 199 -12.01 -22.36 -4.32
N GLN A 200 -11.35 -21.97 -5.42
CA GLN A 200 -11.94 -22.04 -6.76
C GLN A 200 -12.37 -23.47 -7.13
N ARG A 201 -11.53 -24.47 -6.83
CA ARG A 201 -11.87 -25.88 -7.07
C ARG A 201 -13.06 -26.35 -6.23
N TYR A 202 -13.17 -25.92 -4.98
CA TYR A 202 -14.33 -26.23 -4.13
C TYR A 202 -15.61 -25.67 -4.75
N ILE A 203 -15.62 -24.40 -5.15
CA ILE A 203 -16.79 -23.77 -5.80
C ILE A 203 -17.13 -24.50 -7.10
N SER A 204 -16.14 -24.88 -7.92
CA SER A 204 -16.42 -25.58 -9.19
C SER A 204 -17.03 -26.97 -9.01
N VAL A 205 -16.73 -27.65 -7.89
CA VAL A 205 -17.23 -29.00 -7.60
C VAL A 205 -18.56 -28.95 -6.83
N HIS A 206 -18.76 -27.93 -6.01
CA HIS A 206 -19.89 -27.80 -5.08
C HIS A 206 -20.68 -26.50 -5.32
N LEU A 207 -20.91 -26.13 -6.59
CA LEU A 207 -21.43 -24.81 -6.93
C LEU A 207 -22.73 -24.47 -6.18
N GLU A 208 -23.66 -25.43 -6.10
CA GLU A 208 -24.95 -25.26 -5.44
C GLU A 208 -24.82 -24.86 -3.97
N ASP A 209 -23.83 -25.39 -3.25
CA ASP A 209 -23.59 -25.10 -1.84
C ASP A 209 -23.14 -23.64 -1.61
N TYR A 210 -22.57 -23.01 -2.64
CA TYR A 210 -22.04 -21.65 -2.58
C TYR A 210 -22.95 -20.60 -3.21
N LEU A 211 -23.96 -20.99 -4.00
CA LEU A 211 -24.92 -20.04 -4.59
C LEU A 211 -25.64 -19.17 -3.52
N PRO A 212 -26.05 -19.69 -2.35
CA PRO A 212 -26.66 -18.86 -1.31
C PRO A 212 -25.73 -17.78 -0.76
N GLN A 213 -24.41 -18.06 -0.69
CA GLN A 213 -23.43 -17.06 -0.27
C GLN A 213 -23.19 -15.98 -1.33
N LEU A 214 -23.39 -16.31 -2.61
CA LEU A 214 -23.18 -15.40 -3.73
C LEU A 214 -24.39 -14.49 -4.01
N PHE A 215 -25.60 -15.02 -3.87
CA PHE A 215 -26.83 -14.34 -4.29
C PHE A 215 -27.88 -14.19 -3.18
N GLY A 216 -27.55 -14.64 -1.96
CA GLY A 216 -28.53 -14.78 -0.88
C GLY A 216 -29.38 -16.04 -1.06
N HIS A 217 -30.11 -16.42 0.00
CA HIS A 217 -31.10 -17.48 -0.13
C HIS A 217 -32.20 -17.00 -1.07
N ARG A 218 -32.40 -17.72 -2.19
CA ARG A 218 -33.65 -17.65 -2.93
C ARG A 218 -34.72 -18.23 -2.01
N GLY A 219 -35.59 -17.38 -1.49
CA GLY A 219 -36.84 -17.81 -0.87
C GLY A 219 -37.74 -18.50 -1.87
#